data_AF-A0A653P8K3-F1
#
_entry.id   AF-A0A653P8K3-F1
#
_cell.length_a   1.000
_cell.length_b   1.000
_cell.length_c   1.000
_cell.angle_alpha   90.00
_cell.angle_beta   90.00
_cell.angle_gamma   90.00
#
_symmetry.space_group_name_H-M   'P 1'
#
loop_
_entity.id
_entity.type
_entity.pdbx_description
1 polymer ?
#
loop_
_entity_poly.entity_id
_entity_poly.type
_entity_poly.pdbx_seq_one_letter_code
_entity_poly.pdbx_strand_id
1 'polypeptide(L)'
;MPAPYPQEFRDDVVAVARAGEPGVLFKQIAEDFGISKSTLSNWMKAADVEEGVRPGVTQDAAEELRQLRRRAKLLERENEVLRRAAAYLSQANLELGGSGK
;
A
#
# COMPACT_ATOMS: atom_id res chain seq x y z
N MET A 1 -16.39 1.91 -13.81
CA MET A 1 -15.38 0.85 -14.04
C MET A 1 -16.01 -0.48 -13.69
N PRO A 2 -15.76 -1.56 -14.45
CA PRO A 2 -16.24 -2.89 -14.08
C PRO A 2 -15.66 -3.31 -12.72
N ALA A 3 -16.38 -4.16 -11.99
CA ALA A 3 -15.91 -4.69 -10.72
C ALA A 3 -14.59 -5.46 -10.93
N PRO A 4 -13.62 -5.34 -10.02
CA PRO A 4 -12.41 -6.15 -10.09
C PRO A 4 -12.77 -7.64 -9.95
N TYR A 5 -12.03 -8.52 -10.65
CA TYR A 5 -12.16 -9.96 -10.43
C TYR A 5 -11.90 -10.32 -8.95
N PRO A 6 -12.66 -11.25 -8.35
CA PRO A 6 -12.41 -11.75 -6.99
C PRO A 6 -10.98 -12.25 -6.84
N GLN A 7 -10.41 -12.12 -5.64
CA GLN A 7 -9.01 -12.51 -5.38
C GLN A 7 -8.81 -14.02 -5.58
N GLU A 8 -9.70 -14.85 -5.03
CA GLU A 8 -9.67 -16.31 -5.16
C GLU A 8 -9.61 -16.74 -6.63
N PHE A 9 -10.42 -16.12 -7.50
CA PHE A 9 -10.39 -16.40 -8.94
C PHE A 9 -9.04 -16.06 -9.57
N ARG A 10 -8.42 -14.95 -9.17
CA ARG A 10 -7.10 -14.57 -9.70
C ARG A 10 -6.04 -15.58 -9.28
N ASP A 11 -6.07 -15.98 -8.01
CA ASP A 11 -5.10 -16.89 -7.43
C ASP A 11 -5.20 -18.28 -8.06
N ASP A 12 -6.42 -18.78 -8.28
CA ASP A 12 -6.68 -20.04 -8.97
C ASP A 12 -6.14 -20.00 -10.42
N VAL A 13 -6.43 -18.94 -11.15
CA VAL A 13 -5.95 -18.79 -12.54
C VAL A 13 -4.41 -18.68 -12.59
N VAL A 14 -3.80 -17.97 -11.65
CA VAL A 14 -2.34 -17.88 -11.52
C VAL A 14 -1.75 -19.25 -11.18
N ALA A 15 -2.37 -20.02 -10.28
CA ALA A 15 -1.94 -21.37 -9.92
C ALA A 15 -1.99 -22.31 -11.13
N VAL A 16 -3.08 -22.28 -11.91
CA VAL A 16 -3.20 -23.05 -13.15
C VAL A 16 -2.13 -22.64 -14.16
N ALA A 17 -1.90 -21.34 -14.32
CA ALA A 17 -0.88 -20.84 -15.25
C ALA A 17 0.55 -21.23 -14.86
N ARG A 18 0.83 -21.42 -13.57
CA ARG A 18 2.11 -21.89 -13.04
C ARG A 18 2.29 -23.39 -13.12
N ALA A 19 1.21 -24.14 -12.93
CA ALA A 19 1.19 -25.60 -13.05
C ALA A 19 1.14 -26.09 -14.51
N GLY A 20 0.83 -25.20 -15.46
CA GLY A 20 0.71 -25.52 -16.88
C GLY A 20 1.94 -26.23 -17.45
N GLU A 21 1.69 -27.25 -18.27
CA GLU A 21 2.75 -28.03 -18.90
C GLU A 21 3.59 -27.19 -19.88
N PRO A 22 4.87 -27.55 -20.08
CA PRO A 22 5.71 -26.94 -21.10
C PRO A 22 5.03 -27.01 -22.49
N GLY A 23 4.65 -25.86 -23.03
CA GLY A 23 3.97 -25.76 -24.33
C GLY A 23 2.55 -25.21 -24.28
N VAL A 24 1.92 -25.14 -23.10
CA VAL A 24 0.65 -24.43 -22.95
C VAL A 24 0.89 -22.92 -23.03
N LEU A 25 0.28 -22.27 -24.01
CA LEU A 25 0.41 -20.83 -24.20
C LEU A 25 -0.50 -20.09 -23.20
N PHE A 26 0.03 -19.08 -22.51
CA PHE A 26 -0.75 -18.13 -21.69
C PHE A 26 -1.99 -17.57 -22.40
N LYS A 27 -1.97 -17.53 -23.73
CA LYS A 27 -3.13 -17.11 -24.53
C LYS A 27 -4.31 -18.06 -24.37
N GLN A 28 -4.06 -19.37 -24.42
CA GLN A 28 -5.11 -20.39 -24.33
C GLN A 28 -5.70 -20.46 -22.92
N ILE A 29 -4.84 -20.43 -21.89
CA ILE A 29 -5.28 -20.34 -20.50
C ILE A 29 -6.17 -19.11 -20.29
N ALA A 30 -5.75 -17.94 -20.80
CA ALA A 30 -6.56 -16.74 -20.70
C ALA A 30 -7.92 -16.86 -21.41
N GLU A 31 -7.97 -17.50 -22.59
CA GLU A 31 -9.20 -17.77 -23.32
C GLU A 31 -10.13 -18.73 -22.54
N ASP A 32 -9.59 -19.80 -21.96
CA ASP A 32 -10.33 -20.80 -21.18
C ASP A 32 -11.01 -20.17 -19.94
N PHE A 33 -10.35 -19.20 -19.31
CA PHE A 33 -10.89 -18.45 -18.17
C PHE A 33 -11.65 -17.17 -18.55
N GLY A 34 -11.82 -16.89 -19.85
CA GLY A 34 -12.55 -15.71 -20.33
C GLY A 34 -11.90 -14.37 -20.02
N ILE A 35 -10.58 -14.34 -19.82
CA ILE A 35 -9.81 -13.13 -19.53
C ILE A 35 -8.86 -12.78 -20.68
N SER A 36 -8.35 -11.55 -20.69
CA SER A 36 -7.33 -11.17 -21.66
C SER A 36 -5.96 -11.74 -21.27
N LYS A 37 -5.13 -12.06 -22.26
CA LYS A 37 -3.73 -12.47 -22.04
C LYS A 37 -2.94 -11.44 -21.22
N SER A 38 -3.18 -10.13 -21.44
CA SER A 38 -2.51 -9.07 -20.70
C SER A 38 -2.95 -9.05 -19.24
N THR A 39 -4.22 -9.34 -18.93
CA THR A 39 -4.72 -9.52 -17.57
C THR A 39 -3.95 -10.63 -16.85
N LEU A 40 -3.86 -11.81 -17.47
CA LEU A 40 -3.11 -12.94 -16.90
C LEU A 40 -1.63 -12.61 -16.71
N SER A 41 -1.01 -11.96 -17.69
CA SER A 41 0.39 -11.54 -17.59
C SER A 41 0.62 -10.57 -16.42
N ASN A 42 -0.32 -9.66 -16.16
CA ASN A 42 -0.21 -8.73 -15.05
C ASN A 42 -0.37 -9.43 -13.69
N TRP A 43 -1.27 -10.41 -13.59
CA TRP A 43 -1.42 -11.21 -12.37
C TRP A 43 -0.19 -12.07 -12.08
N MET A 44 0.38 -12.71 -13.10
CA MET A 44 1.65 -13.41 -12.98
C MET A 44 2.76 -12.48 -12.47
N LYS A 45 2.87 -11.27 -13.03
CA LYS A 45 3.87 -10.29 -12.57
C LYS A 45 3.66 -9.86 -11.13
N ALA A 46 2.41 -9.70 -10.70
CA ALA A 46 2.08 -9.34 -9.33
C ALA A 46 2.41 -10.48 -8.36
N ALA A 47 2.09 -11.73 -8.73
CA ALA A 47 2.46 -12.92 -7.96
C ALA A 47 3.98 -13.07 -7.84
N ASP A 48 4.73 -12.83 -8.92
CA ASP A 48 6.21 -12.84 -8.88
C ASP A 48 6.76 -11.79 -7.90
N VAL A 49 6.09 -10.63 -7.78
CA VAL A 49 6.49 -9.60 -6.81
C VAL A 49 6.18 -10.04 -5.39
N GLU A 50 5.00 -10.61 -5.16
CA GLU A 50 4.57 -11.09 -3.85
C GLU A 50 5.47 -12.22 -3.32
N GLU A 51 5.98 -13.07 -4.20
CA GLU A 51 6.92 -14.15 -3.86
C GLU A 51 8.39 -13.71 -3.86
N GLY A 52 8.69 -12.45 -4.18
CA GLY A 52 10.05 -11.93 -4.23
C GLY A 52 10.89 -12.41 -5.42
N VAL A 53 10.29 -13.08 -6.40
CA VAL A 53 10.93 -13.48 -7.67
C VAL A 53 11.27 -12.25 -8.52
N ARG A 54 10.42 -11.22 -8.48
CA ARG A 54 10.63 -9.94 -9.15
C ARG A 54 10.66 -8.80 -8.12
N PRO A 55 11.55 -7.79 -8.27
CA PRO A 55 11.48 -6.59 -7.45
C PRO A 55 10.16 -5.85 -7.64
N GLY A 56 9.56 -5.42 -6.54
CA GLY A 56 8.33 -4.63 -6.53
C GLY A 56 7.86 -4.36 -5.10
N VAL A 57 6.72 -3.69 -4.96
CA VAL A 57 6.08 -3.44 -3.66
C VAL A 57 4.97 -4.46 -3.48
N THR A 58 5.10 -5.30 -2.45
CA THR A 58 4.08 -6.29 -2.07
C THR A 58 2.84 -5.61 -1.49
N GLN A 59 1.74 -6.35 -1.41
CA GLN A 59 0.51 -5.81 -0.82
C GLN A 59 0.72 -5.39 0.65
N ASP A 60 1.40 -6.22 1.42
CA ASP A 60 1.71 -5.97 2.83
C ASP A 60 2.61 -4.74 3.00
N ALA A 61 3.67 -4.62 2.21
CA ALA A 61 4.55 -3.45 2.26
C ALA A 61 3.81 -2.16 1.88
N ALA A 62 2.92 -2.23 0.89
CA ALA A 62 2.09 -1.09 0.52
C ALA A 62 1.11 -0.70 1.63
N GLU A 63 0.56 -1.67 2.37
CA GLU A 63 -0.31 -1.43 3.51
C GLU A 63 0.45 -0.81 4.68
N GLU A 64 1.58 -1.39 5.06
CA GLU A 64 2.44 -0.86 6.12
C GLU A 64 2.83 0.59 5.82
N LEU A 65 3.23 0.89 4.57
CA LEU A 65 3.56 2.25 4.15
C LEU A 65 2.38 3.21 4.31
N ARG A 66 1.14 2.78 4.01
CA ARG A 66 -0.07 3.59 4.24
C ARG A 66 -0.29 3.83 5.72
N GLN A 67 -0.14 2.81 6.55
CA GLN A 67 -0.31 2.92 8.00
C GLN A 67 0.74 3.85 8.62
N LEU A 68 2.01 3.70 8.24
CA LEU A 68 3.10 4.57 8.68
C LEU A 68 2.87 6.03 8.28
N ARG A 69 2.46 6.29 7.03
CA ARG A 69 2.12 7.65 6.58
C ARG A 69 0.98 8.27 7.38
N ARG A 70 -0.03 7.49 7.77
CA ARG A 70 -1.12 7.96 8.64
C ARG A 70 -0.61 8.31 10.04
N ARG A 71 0.23 7.46 10.64
CA ARG A 71 0.83 7.71 11.96
C ARG A 71 1.75 8.92 11.95
N ALA A 72 2.60 9.07 10.94
CA ALA A 72 3.48 10.23 10.79
C ALA A 72 2.68 11.54 10.75
N LYS A 73 1.61 11.58 9.95
CA LYS A 73 0.72 12.75 9.88
C LYS A 73 0.02 13.07 11.21
N LEU A 74 -0.31 12.06 12.00
CA LEU A 74 -0.89 12.26 13.33
C LEU A 74 0.15 12.85 14.29
N LEU A 75 1.34 12.27 14.34
CA LEU A 75 2.43 12.74 15.18
C LEU A 75 2.86 14.17 14.84
N GLU A 76 2.91 14.53 13.56
CA GLU A 76 3.19 15.91 13.12
C GLU A 76 2.16 16.91 13.69
N ARG A 77 0.87 16.55 13.69
CA ARG A 77 -0.19 17.39 14.26
C ARG A 77 -0.09 17.50 15.77
N GLU A 78 0.15 16.41 16.47
CA GLU A 78 0.35 16.41 17.92
C GLU A 78 1.56 17.26 18.31
N ASN A 79 2.66 17.15 17.57
CA ASN A 79 3.84 17.96 17.80
C ASN A 79 3.56 19.45 17.58
N GLU A 80 2.77 19.80 16.56
CA GLU A 80 2.35 21.18 16.33
C GLU A 80 1.53 21.73 17.50
N VAL A 81 0.57 20.97 18.03
CA VAL A 81 -0.22 21.36 19.21
C VAL A 81 0.69 21.59 20.43
N LEU A 82 1.62 20.66 20.69
CA LEU A 82 2.57 20.77 21.79
C LEU A 82 3.46 22.01 21.65
N ARG A 83 3.96 22.29 20.43
CA ARG A 83 4.76 23.49 20.16
C ARG A 83 3.97 24.77 20.42
N ARG A 84 2.71 24.82 19.98
CA ARG A 84 1.83 25.97 20.24
C ARG A 84 1.59 26.16 21.74
N ALA A 85 1.28 25.08 22.47
CA ALA A 85 1.09 25.13 23.92
C ALA A 85 2.34 25.61 24.66
N ALA A 86 3.53 25.12 24.28
CA ALA A 86 4.79 25.57 24.84
C ALA A 86 5.07 27.06 24.58
N ALA A 87 4.75 27.55 23.36
CA ALA A 87 4.87 28.96 23.03
C ALA A 87 3.93 29.84 23.89
N TYR A 88 2.66 29.44 24.05
CA TYR A 88 1.72 30.13 24.92
C TYR A 88 2.20 30.17 26.38
N LEU A 89 2.69 29.06 26.92
CA LEU A 89 3.21 29.02 28.29
C LEU A 89 4.44 29.93 28.46
N SER A 90 5.35 29.93 27.49
CA SER A 90 6.52 30.81 27.51
C SER A 90 6.12 32.30 27.46
N GLN A 91 5.10 32.66 26.69
CA GLN A 91 4.58 34.03 26.63
C GLN A 91 3.93 34.44 27.95
N ALA A 92 3.08 33.59 28.54
CA ALA A 92 2.46 33.85 29.83
C ALA A 92 3.49 34.09 30.96
N ASN A 93 4.59 33.32 30.97
CA ASN A 93 5.67 33.52 31.94
C ASN A 93 6.43 34.85 31.74
N LEU A 94 6.57 35.32 30.51
CA LEU A 94 7.20 36.63 30.22
C LEU A 94 6.28 37.79 30.66
N GLU A 95 4.97 37.67 30.47
CA GLU A 95 4.00 38.68 30.89
C GLU A 95 3.91 38.81 32.42
N LEU A 96 3.98 37.69 33.16
CA LEU A 96 3.97 37.68 34.62
C LEU A 96 5.28 38.17 35.25
N GLY A 97 6.43 37.96 34.58
CA GLY A 97 7.74 38.44 35.04
C GLY A 97 8.04 39.90 34.71
N GLY A 98 7.30 40.51 33.78
CA GLY A 98 7.47 41.91 33.35
C GLY A 98 6.68 42.95 34.14
N SER A 99 5.78 42.53 35.05
CA SER A 99 5.00 43.42 35.91
C SER A 99 5.73 43.71 37.23
N GLY A 100 6.94 44.24 37.12
CA GLY A 100 7.75 44.70 38.23
C GLY A 100 8.48 45.98 37.86
N LYS A 101 7.78 47.11 37.93
CA LYS A 101 8.37 48.45 38.05
C LYS A 101 8.08 48.97 39.45
#